data_AF-A0A1I1R8D8-F1
#
_entry.id   AF-A0A1I1R8D8-F1
#
_cell.length_a   1.000
_cell.length_b   1.000
_cell.length_c   1.000
_cell.angle_alpha   90.00
_cell.angle_beta   90.00
_cell.angle_gamma   90.00
#
_symmetry.space_group_name_H-M   'P 1'
#
loop_
_entity.id
_entity.type
_entity.pdbx_description
1 polymer ?
#
loop_
_entity_poly.entity_id
_entity_poly.type
_entity_poly.pdbx_seq_one_letter_code
_entity_poly.pdbx_strand_id
1 'polypeptide(L)'
;MVKIKLNETSDQALETLIDPAPIPPAPPVVFPHLLLAKQSTAEEIKPVDPFVYTDIRDIVRIPAGFTCSVKFVSRDDYLSFMACPDDVETHGRAIHADCAARTEVPNYFPTDAELVDAVQERMARELRRANSAVTKYQDRVDVDDASDADIGLLLVWKKYRVALNRIPDQAGYPHGLIWPVAPDTAILESLTQSTGGHIGN
;
A
#
# COMPACT_ATOMS: atom_id res chain seq x y z
N MET A 1 68.35 -30.22 -0.92
CA MET A 1 67.64 -30.12 -2.21
C MET A 1 66.23 -29.63 -1.90
N VAL A 2 65.68 -28.51 -2.38
CA VAL A 2 65.95 -27.63 -3.53
C VAL A 2 65.68 -26.19 -3.06
N LYS A 3 66.58 -25.25 -3.41
CA LYS A 3 66.40 -23.81 -3.17
C LYS A 3 65.52 -23.25 -4.27
N ILE A 4 64.33 -22.72 -3.93
CA ILE A 4 63.57 -21.89 -4.86
C ILE A 4 63.95 -20.44 -4.54
N LYS A 5 64.72 -19.83 -5.45
CA LYS A 5 65.04 -18.41 -5.44
C LYS A 5 63.76 -17.65 -5.79
N LEU A 6 63.27 -16.86 -4.85
CA LEU A 6 62.43 -15.69 -5.14
C LEU A 6 63.31 -14.70 -5.89
N ASN A 7 62.96 -14.38 -7.14
CA ASN A 7 63.53 -13.24 -7.83
C ASN A 7 62.37 -12.31 -8.19
N GLU A 8 62.33 -11.20 -7.48
CA GLU A 8 61.52 -10.03 -7.79
C GLU A 8 61.97 -9.41 -9.13
N THR A 9 61.13 -8.51 -9.62
CA THR A 9 61.35 -7.54 -10.72
C THR A 9 60.89 -8.01 -12.10
N SER A 10 59.65 -7.65 -12.44
CA SER A 10 59.50 -6.62 -13.48
C SER A 10 58.09 -6.04 -13.44
N ASP A 11 58.01 -4.76 -13.11
CA ASP A 11 56.96 -3.84 -13.52
C ASP A 11 56.64 -4.11 -15.00
N GLN A 12 55.45 -4.66 -15.27
CA GLN A 12 54.83 -4.55 -16.58
C GLN A 12 53.44 -3.96 -16.36
N ALA A 13 53.39 -2.63 -16.47
CA ALA A 13 52.17 -1.91 -16.74
C ALA A 13 51.49 -2.54 -17.96
N LEU A 14 50.26 -3.02 -17.78
CA LEU A 14 49.38 -3.40 -18.88
C LEU A 14 49.01 -2.12 -19.63
N GLU A 15 49.70 -1.85 -20.74
CA GLU A 15 49.27 -0.82 -21.70
C GLU A 15 47.87 -1.20 -22.21
N THR A 16 46.88 -0.36 -21.88
CA THR A 16 45.53 -0.46 -22.44
C THR A 16 45.60 -0.10 -23.91
N LEU A 17 45.71 -1.13 -24.76
CA LEU A 17 45.44 -1.07 -26.20
C LEU A 17 43.95 -0.75 -26.42
N ILE A 18 43.59 0.52 -26.31
CA ILE A 18 42.33 1.04 -26.83
C ILE A 18 42.66 1.59 -28.21
N ASP A 19 42.52 0.75 -29.22
CA ASP A 19 42.45 1.19 -30.61
C ASP A 19 40.97 1.45 -30.92
N PRO A 20 40.49 2.71 -30.97
CA PRO A 20 39.10 2.98 -31.30
C PRO A 20 38.92 2.80 -32.81
N ALA A 21 38.69 1.57 -33.25
CA ALA A 21 38.12 1.35 -34.57
C ALA A 21 36.79 2.13 -34.66
N PRO A 22 36.56 2.94 -35.71
CA PRO A 22 35.33 3.72 -35.83
C PRO A 22 34.13 2.77 -35.92
N ILE A 23 33.17 2.95 -35.00
CA ILE A 23 31.94 2.18 -34.96
C ILE A 23 31.20 2.41 -36.29
N PRO A 24 30.85 1.36 -37.06
CA PRO A 24 30.10 1.53 -38.29
C PRO A 24 28.72 2.14 -37.98
N PRO A 25 28.18 3.00 -38.86
CA PRO A 25 26.88 3.61 -38.63
C PRO A 25 25.81 2.53 -38.51
N ALA A 26 24.99 2.63 -37.47
CA ALA A 26 23.91 1.68 -37.23
C ALA A 26 22.95 1.66 -38.44
N PRO A 27 22.52 0.48 -38.92
CA PRO A 27 21.54 0.40 -39.99
C PRO A 27 20.22 1.06 -39.54
N PRO A 28 19.48 1.70 -40.47
CA PRO A 28 18.23 2.36 -40.14
C PRO A 28 17.24 1.34 -39.56
N VAL A 29 16.69 1.64 -38.39
CA VAL A 29 15.67 0.81 -37.74
C VAL A 29 14.36 0.99 -38.51
N VAL A 30 14.02 0.01 -39.34
CA VAL A 30 12.74 -0.05 -40.05
C VAL A 30 11.77 -0.84 -39.19
N PHE A 31 10.72 -0.20 -38.71
CA PHE A 31 9.62 -0.85 -38.01
C PHE A 31 8.50 -1.18 -39.01
N PRO A 32 8.35 -2.44 -39.47
CA PRO A 32 7.45 -2.76 -40.58
C PRO A 32 5.98 -2.46 -40.26
N HIS A 33 5.60 -2.50 -38.98
CA HIS A 33 4.25 -2.16 -38.52
C HIS A 33 3.93 -0.65 -38.64
N LEU A 34 4.94 0.23 -38.61
CA LEU A 34 4.74 1.67 -38.84
C LEU A 34 4.55 2.00 -40.33
N LEU A 35 5.00 1.13 -41.24
CA LEU A 35 4.78 1.28 -42.67
C LEU A 35 3.38 0.83 -43.13
N LEU A 36 2.66 0.07 -42.30
CA LEU A 36 1.30 -0.38 -42.59
C LEU A 36 0.24 0.75 -42.42
N ALA A 37 0.65 1.93 -41.98
CA ALA A 37 -0.23 3.08 -41.75
C ALA A 37 -0.52 3.94 -43.00
N LYS A 38 -0.25 3.44 -44.23
CA LYS A 38 -0.48 4.21 -45.47
C LYS A 38 -1.55 3.67 -46.41
N GLN A 39 -2.30 2.64 -46.01
CA GLN A 39 -3.45 2.15 -46.78
C GLN A 39 -4.62 1.80 -45.83
N SER A 40 -5.14 2.80 -45.13
CA SER A 40 -6.55 2.78 -44.75
C SER A 40 -7.21 4.01 -45.35
N THR A 41 -8.18 3.75 -46.23
CA THR A 41 -9.20 4.72 -46.59
C THR A 41 -9.78 5.30 -45.29
N ALA A 42 -9.72 6.62 -45.17
CA ALA A 42 -10.23 7.37 -44.03
C ALA A 42 -11.76 7.25 -43.98
N GLU A 43 -12.23 6.20 -43.33
CA GLU A 43 -13.50 6.25 -42.62
C GLU A 43 -13.19 6.83 -41.24
N GLU A 44 -13.81 7.97 -40.93
CA GLU A 44 -13.60 8.74 -39.73
C GLU A 44 -13.95 7.89 -38.49
N ILE A 45 -12.94 7.25 -37.89
CA ILE A 45 -13.07 6.58 -36.59
C ILE A 45 -13.31 7.70 -35.57
N LYS A 46 -14.57 8.03 -35.30
CA LYS A 46 -14.93 8.76 -34.09
C LYS A 46 -14.30 8.01 -32.91
N PRO A 47 -13.62 8.68 -31.97
CA PRO A 47 -13.12 8.00 -30.79
C PRO A 47 -14.34 7.45 -30.05
N VAL A 48 -14.58 6.14 -30.20
CA VAL A 48 -15.57 5.44 -29.40
C VAL A 48 -15.06 5.59 -27.98
N ASP A 49 -15.80 6.34 -27.15
CA ASP A 49 -15.44 6.52 -25.75
C ASP A 49 -15.24 5.12 -25.14
N PRO A 50 -13.98 4.77 -24.76
CA PRO A 50 -13.66 3.41 -24.39
C PRO A 50 -14.35 2.98 -23.09
N PHE A 51 -14.92 3.93 -22.33
CA PHE A 51 -15.56 3.70 -21.05
C PHE A 51 -17.09 3.55 -21.13
N VAL A 52 -17.65 3.51 -22.34
CA VAL A 52 -19.06 3.13 -22.52
C VAL A 52 -19.25 1.67 -22.15
N TYR A 53 -20.25 1.38 -21.31
CA TYR A 53 -20.60 0.03 -20.86
C TYR A 53 -21.99 -0.39 -21.33
N THR A 54 -22.20 -1.69 -21.47
CA THR A 54 -23.47 -2.29 -21.94
C THR A 54 -24.18 -3.12 -20.89
N ASP A 55 -23.43 -3.70 -19.93
CA ASP A 55 -24.00 -4.55 -18.90
C ASP A 55 -23.21 -4.46 -17.59
N ILE A 56 -23.91 -4.69 -16.47
CA ILE A 56 -23.37 -4.75 -15.11
C ILE A 56 -24.01 -5.93 -14.40
N ARG A 57 -23.18 -6.82 -13.85
CA ARG A 57 -23.61 -8.01 -13.12
C ARG A 57 -22.74 -8.26 -11.88
N ASP A 58 -23.03 -9.35 -11.15
CA ASP A 58 -22.28 -9.77 -9.95
C ASP A 58 -22.16 -8.65 -8.91
N ILE A 59 -23.23 -7.86 -8.75
CA ILE A 59 -23.22 -6.66 -7.91
C ILE A 59 -23.29 -7.08 -6.45
N VAL A 60 -22.34 -6.61 -5.65
CA VAL A 60 -22.30 -6.80 -4.20
C VAL A 60 -22.09 -5.45 -3.54
N ARG A 61 -22.94 -5.12 -2.56
CA ARG A 61 -22.84 -3.88 -1.79
C ARG A 61 -21.74 -3.99 -0.75
N ILE A 62 -20.84 -3.02 -0.72
CA ILE A 62 -19.79 -2.87 0.29
C ILE A 62 -19.92 -1.49 0.97
N PRO A 63 -19.32 -1.27 2.15
CA PRO A 63 -19.40 0.04 2.81
C PRO A 63 -18.95 1.23 1.96
N ALA A 64 -18.00 1.03 1.04
CA ALA A 64 -17.48 2.07 0.15
C ALA A 64 -18.31 2.28 -1.14
N GLY A 65 -19.31 1.45 -1.43
CA GLY A 65 -20.06 1.48 -2.69
C GLY A 65 -20.50 0.08 -3.14
N PHE A 66 -20.15 -0.29 -4.37
CA PHE A 66 -20.45 -1.62 -4.93
C PHE A 66 -19.23 -2.23 -5.60
N THR A 67 -19.02 -3.53 -5.42
CA THR A 67 -18.20 -4.31 -6.34
C THR A 67 -19.11 -4.94 -7.38
N CYS A 68 -18.70 -4.90 -8.66
CA CYS A 68 -19.49 -5.44 -9.75
C CYS A 68 -18.59 -5.85 -10.94
N SER A 69 -19.15 -6.64 -11.85
CA SER A 69 -18.55 -7.00 -13.11
C SER A 69 -19.18 -6.15 -14.22
N VAL A 70 -18.38 -5.31 -14.88
CA VAL A 70 -18.86 -4.37 -15.92
C VAL A 70 -18.38 -4.81 -17.30
N LYS A 71 -19.29 -4.81 -18.26
CA LYS A 71 -19.02 -5.11 -19.67
C LYS A 71 -18.87 -3.80 -20.44
N PHE A 72 -17.64 -3.46 -20.82
CA PHE A 72 -17.36 -2.29 -21.66
C PHE A 72 -17.53 -2.63 -23.15
N VAL A 73 -18.00 -1.67 -23.95
CA VAL A 73 -18.16 -1.84 -25.41
C VAL A 73 -16.81 -2.07 -26.09
N SER A 74 -15.77 -1.43 -25.59
CA SER A 74 -14.40 -1.52 -26.11
C SER A 74 -13.71 -2.87 -25.81
N ARG A 75 -14.36 -3.76 -25.06
CA ARG A 75 -13.75 -4.99 -24.54
C ARG A 75 -14.64 -6.22 -24.65
N ASP A 76 -14.01 -7.37 -24.85
CA ASP A 76 -14.70 -8.66 -24.95
C ASP A 76 -14.93 -9.35 -23.60
N ASP A 77 -14.25 -8.93 -22.53
CA ASP A 77 -14.37 -9.46 -21.18
C ASP A 77 -15.21 -8.59 -20.24
N TYR A 78 -15.60 -9.16 -19.10
CA TYR A 78 -16.11 -8.39 -17.96
C TYR A 78 -14.94 -7.99 -17.09
N LEU A 79 -14.91 -6.74 -16.65
CA LEU A 79 -13.92 -6.25 -15.70
C LEU A 79 -14.54 -6.10 -14.32
N SER A 80 -13.81 -6.57 -13.31
CA SER A 80 -14.15 -6.25 -11.92
C SER A 80 -13.95 -4.76 -11.70
N PHE A 81 -14.99 -4.10 -11.18
CA PHE A 81 -15.05 -2.67 -11.00
C PHE A 81 -15.60 -2.33 -9.61
N MET A 82 -14.98 -1.35 -8.95
CA MET A 82 -15.45 -0.81 -7.68
C MET A 82 -16.18 0.52 -7.95
N ALA A 83 -17.50 0.47 -7.99
CA ALA A 83 -18.34 1.63 -8.25
C ALA A 83 -18.53 2.44 -6.96
N CYS A 84 -17.97 3.65 -6.93
CA CYS A 84 -18.06 4.56 -5.79
C CYS A 84 -19.00 5.75 -6.11
N PRO A 85 -19.73 6.28 -5.12
CA PRO A 85 -20.56 7.47 -5.32
C PRO A 85 -19.71 8.69 -5.69
N ASP A 86 -18.53 8.80 -5.07
CA ASP A 86 -17.59 9.92 -5.23
C ASP A 86 -16.45 9.59 -6.20
N ASP A 87 -16.70 8.73 -7.19
CA ASP A 87 -15.70 8.41 -8.22
C ASP A 87 -15.28 9.70 -8.96
N VAL A 88 -13.99 9.84 -9.26
CA VAL A 88 -13.45 10.99 -10.00
C VAL A 88 -13.97 10.99 -11.43
N GLU A 89 -14.10 9.81 -12.03
CA GLU A 89 -14.51 9.63 -13.41
C GLU A 89 -16.04 9.58 -13.55
N THR A 90 -16.55 10.22 -14.62
CA THR A 90 -18.00 10.30 -14.85
C THR A 90 -18.63 8.93 -15.08
N HIS A 91 -17.94 8.02 -15.76
CA HIS A 91 -18.44 6.66 -15.99
C HIS A 91 -18.52 5.85 -14.68
N GLY A 92 -17.57 6.04 -13.75
CA GLY A 92 -17.60 5.37 -12.45
C GLY A 92 -18.82 5.77 -11.62
N ARG A 93 -19.16 7.07 -11.60
CA ARG A 93 -20.38 7.58 -10.95
C ARG A 93 -21.65 7.07 -11.62
N ALA A 94 -21.67 6.95 -12.95
CA ALA A 94 -22.80 6.39 -13.69
C ALA A 94 -23.03 4.91 -13.36
N ILE A 95 -21.97 4.10 -13.37
CA ILE A 95 -22.01 2.68 -12.96
C ILE A 95 -22.51 2.56 -11.51
N HIS A 96 -22.04 3.42 -10.61
CA HIS A 96 -22.52 3.43 -9.22
C HIS A 96 -24.02 3.73 -9.15
N ALA A 97 -24.52 4.72 -9.88
CA ALA A 97 -25.94 5.06 -9.92
C ALA A 97 -26.80 3.89 -10.43
N ASP A 98 -26.33 3.20 -11.47
CA ASP A 98 -27.00 2.01 -12.01
C ASP A 98 -27.03 0.85 -11.02
N CYS A 99 -25.93 0.62 -10.30
CA CYS A 99 -25.88 -0.36 -9.20
C CYS A 99 -26.83 0.02 -8.07
N ALA A 100 -26.87 1.31 -7.69
CA ALA A 100 -27.73 1.81 -6.63
C ALA A 100 -29.23 1.73 -6.99
N ALA A 101 -29.57 1.78 -8.27
CA ALA A 101 -30.93 1.62 -8.76
C ALA A 101 -31.46 0.17 -8.71
N ARG A 102 -30.59 -0.82 -8.43
CA ARG A 102 -30.99 -2.24 -8.30
C ARG A 102 -31.71 -2.48 -6.97
N THR A 103 -32.87 -3.11 -7.03
CA THR A 103 -33.71 -3.37 -5.84
C THR A 103 -33.16 -4.47 -4.93
N GLU A 104 -32.53 -5.50 -5.50
CA GLU A 104 -32.00 -6.65 -4.76
C GLU A 104 -30.49 -6.79 -5.02
N VAL A 105 -29.68 -6.28 -4.09
CA VAL A 105 -28.22 -6.39 -4.14
C VAL A 105 -27.74 -6.99 -2.81
N PRO A 106 -27.04 -8.12 -2.80
CA PRO A 106 -26.51 -8.72 -1.58
C PRO A 106 -25.47 -7.78 -0.94
N ASN A 107 -25.49 -7.71 0.38
CA ASN A 107 -24.41 -7.06 1.13
C ASN A 107 -23.23 -8.02 1.23
N TYR A 108 -22.02 -7.51 1.05
CA TYR A 108 -20.81 -8.24 1.37
C TYR A 108 -20.76 -8.51 2.88
N PHE A 109 -20.50 -9.76 3.22
CA PHE A 109 -20.26 -10.20 4.59
C PHE A 109 -18.88 -10.86 4.62
N PRO A 110 -17.88 -10.25 5.30
CA PRO A 110 -16.55 -10.83 5.37
C PRO A 110 -16.58 -12.17 6.11
N THR A 111 -15.78 -13.10 5.64
CA THR A 111 -15.58 -14.40 6.29
C THR A 111 -14.76 -14.24 7.58
N ASP A 112 -14.91 -15.20 8.50
CA ASP A 112 -14.11 -15.22 9.72
C ASP A 112 -12.61 -15.23 9.43
N ALA A 113 -12.19 -15.91 8.35
CA ALA A 113 -10.79 -15.93 7.93
C ALA A 113 -10.30 -14.53 7.51
N GLU A 114 -11.06 -13.80 6.70
CA GLU A 114 -10.73 -12.42 6.31
C GLU A 114 -10.69 -11.48 7.52
N LEU A 115 -11.61 -11.67 8.49
CA LEU A 115 -11.59 -10.90 9.74
C LEU A 115 -10.35 -11.22 10.58
N VAL A 116 -9.99 -12.49 10.71
CA VAL A 116 -8.76 -12.92 11.40
C VAL A 116 -7.54 -12.28 10.76
N ASP A 117 -7.42 -12.35 9.43
CA ASP A 117 -6.28 -11.78 8.69
C ASP A 117 -6.19 -10.27 8.90
N ALA A 118 -7.31 -9.55 8.81
CA ALA A 118 -7.36 -8.11 9.06
C ALA A 118 -6.95 -7.75 10.50
N VAL A 119 -7.36 -8.56 11.49
CA VAL A 119 -6.98 -8.37 12.89
C VAL A 119 -5.49 -8.62 13.08
N GLN A 120 -4.96 -9.71 12.53
CA GLN A 120 -3.53 -10.05 12.62
C GLN A 120 -2.65 -8.99 11.94
N GLU A 121 -3.06 -8.48 10.78
CA GLU A 121 -2.33 -7.41 10.10
C GLU A 121 -2.29 -6.13 10.96
N ARG A 122 -3.43 -5.72 11.51
CA ARG A 122 -3.50 -4.55 12.39
C ARG A 122 -2.66 -4.76 13.65
N MET A 123 -2.75 -5.92 14.29
CA MET A 123 -1.93 -6.28 15.45
C MET A 123 -0.44 -6.19 15.12
N ALA A 124 0.00 -6.79 14.02
CA ALA A 124 1.39 -6.77 13.60
C ALA A 124 1.89 -5.34 13.38
N ARG A 125 1.08 -4.48 12.77
CA ARG A 125 1.43 -3.08 12.53
C ARG A 125 1.56 -2.29 13.85
N GLU A 126 0.63 -2.44 14.78
CA GLU A 126 0.70 -1.77 16.09
C GLU A 126 1.82 -2.33 16.97
N LEU A 127 2.11 -3.65 16.90
CA LEU A 127 3.22 -4.25 17.62
C LEU A 127 4.57 -3.75 17.12
N ARG A 128 4.75 -3.57 15.79
CA ARG A 128 5.97 -2.95 15.24
C ARG A 128 6.16 -1.54 15.79
N ARG A 129 5.10 -0.73 15.81
CA ARG A 129 5.12 0.62 16.38
C ARG A 129 5.45 0.61 17.88
N ALA A 130 4.80 -0.26 18.65
CA ALA A 130 5.05 -0.40 20.08
C ALA A 130 6.49 -0.86 20.37
N ASN A 131 7.02 -1.82 19.60
CA ASN A 131 8.40 -2.29 19.75
C ASN A 131 9.41 -1.17 19.47
N SER A 132 9.22 -0.41 18.39
CA SER A 132 10.09 0.74 18.09
C SER A 132 10.08 1.79 19.21
N ALA A 133 8.91 2.11 19.76
CA ALA A 133 8.80 3.04 20.89
C ALA A 133 9.45 2.49 22.16
N VAL A 134 9.24 1.20 22.49
CA VAL A 134 9.87 0.55 23.63
C VAL A 134 11.40 0.57 23.49
N THR A 135 11.94 0.19 22.33
CA THR A 135 13.39 0.23 22.08
C THR A 135 13.92 1.65 22.27
N LYS A 136 13.31 2.66 21.65
CA LYS A 136 13.72 4.07 21.79
C LYS A 136 13.87 4.52 23.24
N TYR A 137 12.90 4.23 24.12
CA TYR A 137 12.97 4.65 25.52
C TYR A 137 13.86 3.72 26.35
N GLN A 138 13.94 2.43 26.00
CA GLN A 138 14.84 1.49 26.67
C GLN A 138 16.30 1.86 26.43
N ASP A 139 16.67 2.26 25.20
CA ASP A 139 18.03 2.69 24.87
C ASP A 139 18.49 3.86 25.76
N ARG A 140 17.59 4.80 26.10
CA ARG A 140 17.86 5.91 27.04
C ARG A 140 18.08 5.42 28.47
N VAL A 141 17.28 4.44 28.91
CA VAL A 141 17.43 3.83 30.24
C VAL A 141 18.73 3.06 30.32
N ASP A 142 19.10 2.33 29.27
CA ASP A 142 20.29 1.47 29.25
C ASP A 142 21.60 2.27 29.28
N VAL A 143 21.57 3.54 28.87
CA VAL A 143 22.70 4.49 28.95
C VAL A 143 22.59 5.48 30.10
N ASP A 144 21.65 5.27 31.03
CA ASP A 144 21.38 6.16 32.18
C ASP A 144 21.06 7.64 31.80
N ASP A 145 20.51 7.89 30.60
CA ASP A 145 20.10 9.22 30.09
C ASP A 145 18.57 9.41 30.07
N ALA A 146 17.83 8.49 30.69
CA ALA A 146 16.37 8.57 30.73
C ALA A 146 15.87 9.57 31.78
N SER A 147 14.96 10.46 31.37
CA SER A 147 14.17 11.27 32.30
C SER A 147 13.04 10.46 32.95
N ASP A 148 12.46 10.95 34.05
CA ASP A 148 11.26 10.34 34.66
C ASP A 148 10.09 10.23 33.66
N ALA A 149 9.98 11.20 32.75
CA ALA A 149 8.99 11.17 31.68
C ALA A 149 9.25 10.02 30.68
N ASP A 150 10.51 9.77 30.32
CA ASP A 150 10.90 8.66 29.46
C ASP A 150 10.59 7.31 30.10
N ILE A 151 10.86 7.17 31.40
CA ILE A 151 10.54 5.96 32.17
C ILE A 151 9.02 5.72 32.20
N GLY A 152 8.24 6.80 32.42
CA GLY A 152 6.78 6.75 32.35
C GLY A 152 6.28 6.29 30.97
N LEU A 153 6.82 6.88 29.89
CA LEU A 153 6.49 6.50 28.52
C LEU A 153 6.84 5.04 28.23
N LEU A 154 8.03 4.59 28.63
CA LEU A 154 8.48 3.21 28.48
C LEU A 154 7.50 2.23 29.13
N LEU A 155 7.03 2.54 30.33
CA LEU A 155 6.05 1.70 31.04
C LEU A 155 4.71 1.63 30.29
N VAL A 156 4.19 2.77 29.83
CA VAL A 156 2.90 2.82 29.11
C VAL A 156 3.00 2.09 27.78
N TRP A 157 4.09 2.25 27.02
CA TRP A 157 4.34 1.51 25.77
C TRP A 157 4.48 -0.01 26.00
N LYS A 158 5.14 -0.45 27.08
CA LYS A 158 5.21 -1.86 27.46
C LYS A 158 3.82 -2.42 27.78
N LYS A 159 2.99 -1.68 28.54
CA LYS A 159 1.60 -2.08 28.84
C LYS A 159 0.75 -2.17 27.56
N TYR A 160 0.89 -1.21 26.66
CA TYR A 160 0.23 -1.21 25.35
C TYR A 160 0.59 -2.45 24.53
N ARG A 161 1.88 -2.78 24.43
CA ARG A 161 2.36 -3.99 23.74
C ARG A 161 1.76 -5.28 24.34
N VAL A 162 1.71 -5.39 25.67
CA VAL A 162 1.09 -6.53 26.35
C VAL A 162 -0.42 -6.60 26.05
N ALA A 163 -1.11 -5.46 26.04
CA ALA A 163 -2.53 -5.41 25.71
C ALA A 163 -2.82 -5.83 24.27
N LEU A 164 -1.96 -5.45 23.31
CA LEU A 164 -2.07 -5.90 21.91
C LEU A 164 -1.99 -7.42 21.80
N ASN A 165 -1.06 -8.07 22.50
CA ASN A 165 -0.91 -9.52 22.47
C ASN A 165 -2.10 -10.28 23.10
N ARG A 166 -2.94 -9.60 23.88
CA ARG A 166 -4.15 -10.17 24.50
C ARG A 166 -5.41 -9.99 23.66
N ILE A 167 -5.32 -9.36 22.48
CA ILE A 167 -6.48 -9.18 21.59
C ILE A 167 -7.12 -10.53 21.19
N PRO A 168 -6.36 -11.59 20.85
CA PRO A 168 -6.93 -12.91 20.54
C PRO A 168 -7.69 -13.56 21.71
N ASP A 169 -7.40 -13.15 22.95
CA ASP A 169 -8.02 -13.69 24.16
C ASP A 169 -9.39 -13.04 24.46
N GLN A 170 -9.80 -12.03 23.69
CA GLN A 170 -11.09 -11.37 23.89
C GLN A 170 -12.24 -12.26 23.41
N ALA A 171 -13.33 -12.30 24.18
CA ALA A 171 -14.51 -13.10 23.88
C ALA A 171 -15.17 -12.76 22.52
N GLY A 172 -14.94 -11.56 21.99
CA GLY A 172 -15.50 -11.09 20.72
C GLY A 172 -14.64 -11.40 19.49
N TYR A 173 -13.50 -12.09 19.63
CA TYR A 173 -12.60 -12.35 18.51
C TYR A 173 -13.25 -13.27 17.44
N PRO A 174 -13.12 -12.95 16.13
CA PRO A 174 -12.47 -11.78 15.51
C PRO A 174 -13.39 -10.57 15.26
N HIS A 175 -14.67 -10.62 15.64
CA HIS A 175 -15.69 -9.65 15.24
C HIS A 175 -15.73 -8.37 16.10
N GLY A 176 -15.93 -8.51 17.41
CA GLY A 176 -16.19 -7.42 18.34
C GLY A 176 -15.00 -7.15 19.25
N LEU A 177 -13.97 -6.50 18.71
CA LEU A 177 -12.70 -6.28 19.41
C LEU A 177 -12.57 -4.88 20.00
N ILE A 178 -12.10 -4.82 21.25
CA ILE A 178 -11.71 -3.58 21.92
C ILE A 178 -10.21 -3.40 21.74
N TRP A 179 -9.82 -2.41 20.95
CA TRP A 179 -8.41 -2.10 20.70
C TRP A 179 -7.85 -1.22 21.81
N PRO A 180 -6.64 -1.52 22.33
CA PRO A 180 -6.00 -0.61 23.26
C PRO A 180 -5.67 0.72 22.58
N VAL A 181 -5.75 1.81 23.33
CA VAL A 181 -5.41 3.16 22.84
C VAL A 181 -3.90 3.33 22.85
N ALA A 182 -3.36 3.87 21.76
CA ALA A 182 -1.92 4.12 21.65
C ALA A 182 -1.49 5.25 22.63
N PRO A 183 -0.31 5.16 23.25
CA PRO A 183 0.11 6.11 24.28
C PRO A 183 0.22 7.57 23.80
N ASP A 184 0.59 7.80 22.54
CA ASP A 184 0.67 9.13 21.95
C ASP A 184 -0.70 9.77 21.71
N THR A 185 -1.72 8.98 21.38
CA THR A 185 -3.11 9.46 21.32
C THR A 185 -3.59 9.91 22.70
N ALA A 186 -3.33 9.13 23.75
CA ALA A 186 -3.71 9.49 25.12
C ALA A 186 -3.00 10.77 25.62
N ILE A 187 -1.76 10.99 25.19
CA ILE A 187 -1.00 12.21 25.52
C ILE A 187 -1.64 13.43 24.86
N LEU A 188 -2.05 13.35 23.59
CA LEU A 188 -2.73 14.44 22.91
C LEU A 188 -4.09 14.78 23.57
N GLU A 189 -4.85 13.78 24.00
CA GLU A 189 -6.11 13.98 24.72
C GLU A 189 -5.91 14.67 26.09
N SER A 190 -4.90 14.26 26.85
CA SER A 190 -4.59 14.92 28.13
C SER A 190 -4.09 16.37 27.98
N LEU A 191 -3.39 16.69 26.89
CA LEU A 191 -2.95 18.06 26.60
C LEU A 191 -4.12 18.96 26.16
N THR A 192 -5.12 18.42 25.46
CA THR A 192 -6.30 19.18 25.00
C THR A 192 -7.32 19.41 26.11
N GLN A 193 -7.42 18.53 27.11
CA GLN A 193 -8.26 18.77 28.30
C GLN A 193 -7.65 19.79 29.27
N SER A 194 -6.32 19.90 29.32
CA SER A 194 -5.62 20.87 30.17
C SER A 194 -5.83 22.33 29.74
N THR A 195 -6.09 22.59 28.45
CA THR A 195 -6.30 23.94 27.92
C THR A 195 -7.76 24.43 27.98
N GLY A 196 -8.70 23.61 28.47
CA GLY A 196 -10.14 23.94 28.52
C GLY A 196 -10.65 24.54 29.83
N GLY A 197 -9.79 24.86 30.80
CA GLY A 197 -10.23 25.14 32.17
C GLY A 197 -9.58 26.33 32.88
N HIS A 198 -9.71 27.56 32.37
CA HIS A 198 -9.71 28.76 33.22
C HIS A 198 -10.17 30.04 32.47
N ILE A 199 -11.49 30.26 32.33
CA ILE A 199 -12.04 31.62 32.22
C ILE A 199 -13.13 31.79 33.27
N GLY A 200 -12.72 32.11 34.48
CA GLY A 200 -13.59 32.63 35.52
C GLY A 200 -13.03 33.94 36.04
N ASN A 201 -13.60 35.06 35.58
CA ASN A 201 -14.13 36.13 36.44
C ASN A 201 -14.90 37.14 35.57
#